data_AF-A0A158S631-F1
#
_entry.id   AF-A0A158S631-F1
#
_cell.length_a   1.000
_cell.length_b   1.000
_cell.length_c   1.000
_cell.angle_alpha   90.00
_cell.angle_beta   90.00
_cell.angle_gamma   90.00
#
_symmetry.space_group_name_H-M   'P 1'
#
loop_
_entity.id
_entity.type
_entity.pdbx_description
1 polymer ?
#
loop_
_entity_poly.entity_id
_entity_poly.type
_entity_poly.pdbx_seq_one_letter_code
_entity_poly.pdbx_strand_id
1 'polypeptide(L)'
;MPSDIPARVPLPIAMPDNAFGAALIEQAASLSAYARRLTGGGADADDLLQDTMLRCWTARASFAAGTSLAAWTRTVMKNCFLTGRRRARFHADLPEDARDRRASRGWYARQR
;
A
#
# COMPACT_ATOMS: atom_id res chain seq x y z
N MET A 1 -36.61 -16.91 -16.36
CA MET A 1 -36.28 -16.94 -14.92
C MET A 1 -35.75 -15.56 -14.54
N PRO A 2 -36.39 -14.81 -13.64
CA PRO A 2 -35.83 -13.54 -13.19
C PRO A 2 -34.69 -13.85 -12.22
N SER A 3 -33.46 -13.76 -12.71
CA SER A 3 -32.27 -13.79 -11.88
C SER A 3 -32.09 -12.39 -11.32
N ASP A 4 -32.65 -12.14 -10.14
CA ASP A 4 -32.26 -11.02 -9.29
C ASP A 4 -30.78 -11.19 -8.94
N ILE A 5 -29.92 -10.63 -9.78
CA ILE A 5 -28.55 -10.30 -9.40
C ILE A 5 -28.72 -9.20 -8.34
N PRO A 6 -28.38 -9.42 -7.06
CA PRO A 6 -28.39 -8.31 -6.13
C PRO A 6 -27.41 -7.29 -6.69
N ALA A 7 -27.93 -6.11 -7.03
CA ALA A 7 -27.15 -4.97 -7.46
C ALA A 7 -25.94 -4.90 -6.55
N ARG A 8 -24.74 -5.03 -7.14
CA ARG A 8 -23.46 -4.94 -6.43
C ARG A 8 -23.58 -3.74 -5.49
N VAL A 9 -23.69 -4.02 -4.19
CA VAL A 9 -23.93 -2.99 -3.17
C VAL A 9 -22.94 -1.87 -3.48
N PRO A 10 -23.40 -0.63 -3.70
CA PRO A 10 -22.48 0.47 -3.92
C PRO A 10 -21.54 0.46 -2.73
N LEU A 11 -20.24 0.30 -3.00
CA LEU A 11 -19.24 0.44 -1.95
C LEU A 11 -19.55 1.76 -1.24
N PRO A 12 -19.62 1.77 0.11
CA PRO A 12 -19.94 2.97 0.86
C PRO A 12 -19.01 4.06 0.34
N ILE A 13 -19.65 5.10 -0.22
CA ILE A 13 -19.09 6.19 -1.01
C ILE A 13 -17.63 6.39 -0.59
N ALA A 14 -16.69 5.97 -1.45
CA ALA A 14 -15.27 6.12 -1.17
C ALA A 14 -15.03 7.56 -0.73
N MET A 15 -14.31 7.75 0.37
CA MET A 15 -14.05 9.08 0.92
C MET A 15 -13.53 9.99 -0.22
N PRO A 16 -14.13 11.18 -0.43
CA PRO A 16 -13.72 12.08 -1.50
C PRO A 16 -12.21 12.32 -1.49
N ASP A 17 -11.60 12.44 -2.68
CA ASP A 17 -10.14 12.49 -2.83
C ASP A 17 -9.46 13.58 -1.97
N ASN A 18 -10.09 14.75 -1.84
CA ASN A 18 -9.61 15.84 -1.00
C ASN A 18 -9.65 15.48 0.50
N ALA A 19 -10.75 14.89 0.98
CA ALA A 19 -10.92 14.46 2.36
C ALA A 19 -9.96 13.31 2.69
N PHE A 20 -9.76 12.37 1.74
CA PHE A 20 -8.79 11.30 1.89
C PHE A 20 -7.36 11.82 1.94
N GLY A 21 -7.01 12.76 1.06
CA GLY A 21 -5.69 13.40 1.06
C GLY A 21 -5.39 14.08 2.40
N ALA A 22 -6.33 14.88 2.91
CA ALA A 22 -6.19 15.54 4.20
C ALA A 22 -6.00 14.52 5.35
N ALA A 23 -6.88 13.53 5.44
CA ALA A 23 -6.80 12.50 6.48
C ALA A 23 -5.50 11.67 6.37
N LEU A 24 -4.98 11.44 5.16
CA LEU A 24 -3.72 10.75 4.94
C LEU A 24 -2.52 11.60 5.41
N ILE A 25 -2.55 12.91 5.15
CA ILE A 25 -1.53 13.86 5.63
C ILE A 25 -1.50 13.89 7.16
N GLU A 26 -2.65 13.85 7.83
CA GLU A 26 -2.72 13.76 9.30
C GLU A 26 -2.04 12.48 9.84
N GLN A 27 -2.04 11.38 9.07
CA GLN A 27 -1.34 10.17 9.47
C GLN A 27 0.19 10.25 9.33
N ALA A 28 0.72 11.22 8.56
CA ALA A 28 2.13 11.25 8.15
C ALA A 28 3.11 11.24 9.33
N ALA A 29 2.85 12.02 10.39
CA ALA A 29 3.71 12.05 11.57
C ALA A 29 3.75 10.68 12.29
N SER A 30 2.59 10.04 12.45
CA SER A 30 2.50 8.73 13.08
C SER A 30 3.15 7.62 12.23
N LEU A 31 3.04 7.73 10.90
CA LEU A 31 3.66 6.81 9.95
C LEU A 31 5.17 7.00 9.89
N SER A 32 5.68 8.23 9.98
CA SER A 32 7.12 8.53 10.07
C SER A 32 7.73 7.88 11.31
N ALA A 33 7.11 8.06 12.48
CA ALA A 33 7.55 7.41 13.71
C ALA A 33 7.53 5.87 13.60
N TYR A 34 6.52 5.33 12.92
CA TYR A 34 6.42 3.89 12.69
C TYR A 34 7.47 3.37 11.70
N ALA A 35 7.74 4.10 10.62
CA ALA A 35 8.75 3.77 9.63
C ALA A 35 10.15 3.73 10.25
N ARG A 36 10.48 4.70 11.11
CA ARG A 36 11.75 4.71 11.87
C ARG A 36 11.91 3.48 12.76
N ARG A 37 10.83 3.01 13.39
CA ARG A 37 10.85 1.77 14.20
C ARG A 37 11.05 0.50 13.35
N LEU A 38 10.60 0.50 12.10
CA LEU A 38 10.75 -0.64 11.20
C LEU A 38 12.14 -0.72 10.55
N THR A 39 12.69 0.44 10.19
CA THR A 39 13.93 0.56 9.41
C THR A 39 15.18 0.78 10.28
N GLY A 40 15.00 1.26 11.51
CA GLY A 40 16.10 1.74 12.35
C GLY A 40 16.38 3.24 12.20
N GLY A 41 15.69 3.94 11.29
CA GLY A 41 15.81 5.38 11.08
C GLY A 41 16.50 5.76 9.76
N GLY A 42 16.94 7.02 9.67
CA GLY A 42 17.66 7.54 8.50
C GLY A 42 16.80 7.63 7.23
N ALA A 43 17.48 7.61 6.07
CA ALA A 43 16.87 7.76 4.75
C ALA A 43 15.87 6.63 4.42
N ASP A 44 16.15 5.40 4.84
CA ASP A 44 15.25 4.25 4.63
C ASP A 44 13.87 4.48 5.24
N ALA A 45 13.79 5.17 6.38
CA ALA A 45 12.51 5.51 7.02
C ALA A 45 11.70 6.50 6.17
N ASP A 46 12.36 7.51 5.62
CA ASP A 46 11.74 8.55 4.82
C ASP A 46 11.30 8.01 3.46
N ASP A 47 12.08 7.12 2.84
CA ASP A 47 11.72 6.42 1.61
C ASP A 47 10.52 5.49 1.82
N LEU A 48 10.52 4.72 2.92
CA LEU A 48 9.38 3.86 3.28
C LEU A 48 8.11 4.68 3.52
N LEU A 49 8.23 5.84 4.18
CA LEU A 49 7.09 6.75 4.38
C LEU A 49 6.54 7.23 3.03
N GLN A 50 7.41 7.70 2.13
CA GLN A 50 7.02 8.20 0.82
C GLN A 50 6.33 7.13 -0.04
N ASP A 51 6.93 5.93 -0.17
CA ASP A 51 6.33 4.83 -0.93
C ASP A 51 4.97 4.41 -0.33
N THR A 52 4.87 4.43 1.00
CA THR A 52 3.60 4.16 1.69
C THR A 52 2.54 5.19 1.34
N MET A 53 2.85 6.49 1.44
CA MET A 53 1.89 7.56 1.15
C MET A 53 1.40 7.48 -0.30
N LEU A 54 2.32 7.24 -1.25
CA LEU A 54 1.99 7.05 -2.66
C LEU A 54 1.09 5.83 -2.87
N ARG A 55 1.42 4.69 -2.26
CA ARG A 55 0.58 3.47 -2.35
C ARG A 55 -0.78 3.67 -1.74
N CYS A 56 -0.88 4.32 -0.58
CA CYS A 56 -2.16 4.67 0.03
C CYS A 56 -3.01 5.51 -0.92
N TRP A 57 -2.42 6.52 -1.57
CA TRP A 57 -3.12 7.35 -2.54
C TRP A 57 -3.62 6.56 -3.77
N THR A 58 -2.75 5.72 -4.35
CA THR A 58 -3.15 4.87 -5.49
C THR A 58 -4.22 3.85 -5.12
N ALA A 59 -4.20 3.35 -3.88
CA ALA A 59 -5.13 2.33 -3.37
C ALA A 59 -6.37 2.91 -2.69
N ARG A 60 -6.58 4.24 -2.69
CA ARG A 60 -7.67 4.90 -1.94
C ARG A 60 -9.07 4.40 -2.29
N ALA A 61 -9.32 4.02 -3.55
CA ALA A 61 -10.59 3.44 -3.98
C ALA A 61 -10.89 2.07 -3.34
N SER A 62 -9.86 1.39 -2.80
CA SER A 62 -10.02 0.12 -2.06
C SER A 62 -10.21 0.32 -0.56
N PHE A 63 -10.10 1.54 -0.07
CA PHE A 63 -10.33 1.85 1.35
C PHE A 63 -11.83 1.77 1.66
N ALA A 64 -12.19 0.92 2.63
CA ALA A 64 -13.56 0.80 3.09
C ALA A 64 -13.89 1.93 4.08
N ALA A 65 -14.76 2.84 3.68
CA ALA A 65 -15.28 3.88 4.56
C ALA A 65 -15.92 3.27 5.82
N GLY A 66 -15.68 3.87 6.98
CA GLY A 66 -16.08 3.33 8.29
C GLY A 66 -15.03 2.44 8.97
N THR A 67 -13.93 2.10 8.29
CA THR A 67 -12.76 1.45 8.91
C THR A 67 -11.71 2.48 9.32
N SER A 68 -10.78 2.09 10.22
CA SER A 68 -9.71 3.00 10.66
C SER A 68 -8.67 3.22 9.57
N LEU A 69 -8.58 4.44 9.04
CA LEU A 69 -7.54 4.84 8.10
C LEU A 69 -6.14 4.59 8.68
N ALA A 70 -5.94 4.88 9.97
CA ALA A 70 -4.67 4.65 10.66
C ALA A 70 -4.25 3.16 10.69
N ALA A 71 -5.21 2.24 10.86
CA ALA A 71 -4.91 0.80 10.82
C ALA A 71 -4.60 0.33 9.39
N TRP A 72 -5.35 0.85 8.42
CA TRP A 72 -5.16 0.53 7.01
C TRP A 72 -3.81 1.03 6.47
N THR A 73 -3.44 2.28 6.73
CA THR A 73 -2.15 2.85 6.29
C THR A 73 -0.95 2.11 6.91
N ARG A 74 -1.04 1.69 8.19
CA ARG A 74 -0.02 0.84 8.82
C ARG A 74 0.10 -0.53 8.15
N THR A 75 -1.01 -1.10 7.68
CA THR A 75 -1.02 -2.35 6.93
C THR A 75 -0.35 -2.20 5.58
N VAL A 76 -0.65 -1.11 4.86
CA VAL A 76 0.03 -0.74 3.61
C VAL A 76 1.54 -0.61 3.86
N MET A 77 1.95 0.16 4.88
CA MET A 77 3.37 0.36 5.22
C MET A 77 4.12 -0.95 5.48
N LYS A 78 3.53 -1.87 6.24
CA LYS A 78 4.13 -3.21 6.48
C LYS A 78 4.34 -3.96 5.17
N ASN A 79 3.39 -3.90 4.25
CA ASN A 79 3.51 -4.56 2.95
C ASN A 79 4.61 -3.93 2.08
N CYS A 80 4.75 -2.61 2.11
CA CYS A 80 5.84 -1.88 1.45
C CYS A 80 7.20 -2.35 2.01
N PHE A 81 7.35 -2.30 3.33
CA PHE A 81 8.58 -2.69 4.03
C PHE A 81 8.99 -4.13 3.73
N LEU A 82 8.07 -5.09 3.87
CA LEU A 82 8.36 -6.51 3.59
C LEU A 82 8.70 -6.76 2.12
N THR A 83 8.06 -6.02 1.21
CA THR A 83 8.37 -6.10 -0.22
C THR A 83 9.74 -5.51 -0.55
N GLY A 84 10.08 -4.36 0.03
CA GLY A 84 11.40 -3.75 -0.08
C GLY A 84 12.50 -4.67 0.44
N ARG A 85 12.35 -5.18 1.67
CA ARG A 85 13.32 -6.10 2.28
C ARG A 85 13.52 -7.38 1.47
N ARG A 86 12.43 -7.94 0.93
CA ARG A 86 12.50 -9.11 0.05
C ARG A 86 13.31 -8.79 -1.22
N ARG A 87 13.11 -7.62 -1.84
CA ARG A 87 13.88 -7.20 -3.02
C ARG A 87 15.34 -6.97 -2.69
N ALA A 88 15.65 -6.26 -1.60
CA ALA A 88 17.01 -6.01 -1.16
C ALA A 88 17.81 -7.31 -0.96
N ARG A 89 17.19 -8.32 -0.34
CA ARG A 89 17.80 -9.65 -0.21
C ARG A 89 18.11 -10.29 -1.56
N PHE A 90 17.16 -10.28 -2.49
CA PHE A 90 17.41 -10.83 -3.84
C PHE A 90 18.47 -10.03 -4.61
N HIS A 91 18.55 -8.71 -4.44
CA HIS A 91 19.60 -7.90 -5.08
C HIS A 91 20.99 -8.15 -4.47
N ALA A 92 21.09 -8.48 -3.18
CA ALA A 92 22.34 -8.89 -2.56
C ALA A 92 22.79 -10.30 -3.01
N ASP A 93 21.82 -11.18 -3.28
CA ASP A 93 22.08 -12.60 -3.62
C ASP A 93 22.20 -12.87 -5.14
N LEU A 94 21.95 -11.88 -6.01
CA LEU A 94 21.97 -12.04 -7.46
C LEU A 94 23.18 -11.35 -8.09
N PRO A 95 23.93 -12.00 -9.01
CA PRO A 95 24.85 -11.29 -9.88
C PRO A 95 24.10 -10.22 -10.70
N GLU A 96 24.80 -9.15 -11.07
CA GLU A 96 24.28 -7.91 -11.70
C GLU A 96 23.33 -8.15 -12.91
N ASP A 97 23.42 -9.32 -13.56
CA ASP A 97 22.77 -9.70 -14.82
C ASP A 97 21.34 -10.29 -14.68
N ALA A 98 20.84 -10.56 -13.47
CA ALA A 98 19.55 -11.24 -13.29
C ALA A 98 18.30 -10.32 -13.26
N ARG A 99 18.46 -9.02 -13.53
CA ARG A 99 17.44 -7.97 -13.25
C ARG A 99 16.18 -8.00 -14.13
N ASP A 100 16.14 -8.77 -15.21
CA ASP A 100 15.15 -8.59 -16.29
C ASP A 100 13.86 -9.47 -16.22
N ARG A 101 13.74 -10.39 -15.26
CA ARG A 101 12.64 -11.41 -15.29
C ARG A 101 11.42 -11.15 -14.41
N ARG A 102 11.35 -10.02 -13.67
CA ARG A 102 10.32 -9.82 -12.62
C ARG A 102 9.19 -8.84 -12.95
N ALA A 103 9.05 -8.43 -14.21
CA ALA A 103 7.95 -7.56 -14.64
C ALA A 103 6.64 -8.31 -14.98
N SER A 104 6.65 -9.65 -15.10
CA SER A 104 5.57 -10.34 -15.84
C SER A 104 4.58 -11.20 -15.03
N ARG A 105 4.60 -11.23 -13.69
CA ARG A 105 3.84 -12.28 -12.95
C ARG A 105 2.97 -11.87 -11.75
N GLY A 106 2.80 -10.58 -11.44
CA GLY A 106 2.24 -10.18 -10.14
C GLY A 106 0.79 -9.66 -10.09
N TRP A 107 0.28 -9.04 -11.16
CA TRP A 107 -0.94 -8.20 -11.06
C TRP A 107 -2.17 -8.74 -11.80
N TYR A 108 -2.11 -9.97 -12.35
CA TYR A 108 -3.22 -10.61 -13.08
C TYR A 108 -3.73 -11.90 -12.42
N ALA A 109 -3.73 -12.00 -11.10
CA ALA A 109 -4.24 -13.17 -10.38
C ALA A 109 -5.19 -12.78 -9.25
N ARG A 110 -6.29 -12.10 -9.59
CA ARG A 110 -7.51 -12.10 -8.78
C ARG A 110 -8.75 -11.69 -9.59
N GLN A 111 -9.13 -12.55 -10.53
CA GLN A 111 -10.51 -12.69 -11.00
C GLN A 111 -10.67 -14.11 -11.58
N ARG A 112 -11.10 -15.03 -10.72
CA ARG A 112 -11.98 -16.14 -11.05
C ARG A 112 -12.95 -16.29 -9.90
#